data_AF-A0A7U8B3U1-F1
#
_entry.id   AF-A0A7U8B3U1-F1
#
_cell.length_a   1.000
_cell.length_b   1.000
_cell.length_c   1.000
_cell.angle_alpha   90.00
_cell.angle_beta   90.00
_cell.angle_gamma   90.00
#
_symmetry.space_group_name_H-M   'P 1'
#
loop_
_entity.id
_entity.type
_entity.pdbx_description
1 polymer ?
#
loop_
_entity_poly.entity_id
_entity_poly.type
_entity_poly.pdbx_seq_one_letter_code
_entity_poly.pdbx_strand_id
1 'polypeptide(L)'
;MQIKNAEDLFRLYDFEGDLRLKIRQYLNADTKLLPKINALCLGAEKFKSQATPIYTDTYLLKMGKMSIVYKNFKDKIKIIEIHIF
;
A
#
# COMPACT_ATOMS: atom_id res chain seq x y z
N MET A 1 9.60 10.38 4.89
CA MET A 1 10.66 9.41 4.53
C MET A 1 10.83 9.46 3.02
N GLN A 2 12.05 9.63 2.50
CA GLN A 2 12.31 9.70 1.05
C GLN A 2 12.54 8.28 0.52
N ILE A 3 11.68 7.83 -0.39
CA ILE A 3 11.89 6.62 -1.18
C ILE A 3 12.23 7.01 -2.62
N LYS A 4 13.13 6.28 -3.27
CA LYS A 4 13.62 6.57 -4.62
C LYS A 4 13.20 5.50 -5.63
N ASN A 5 12.92 4.29 -5.16
CA ASN A 5 12.54 3.16 -6.01
C ASN A 5 11.61 2.16 -5.27
N ALA A 6 11.22 1.10 -5.96
CA ALA A 6 10.40 0.03 -5.41
C ALA A 6 11.07 -0.73 -4.26
N GLU A 7 12.40 -0.91 -4.28
CA GLU A 7 13.12 -1.60 -3.21
C GLU A 7 13.07 -0.83 -1.90
N ASP A 8 13.15 0.49 -1.96
CA ASP A 8 12.98 1.32 -0.77
C ASP A 8 11.59 1.09 -0.17
N LEU A 9 10.53 1.08 -1.01
CA LEU A 9 9.17 0.78 -0.59
C LEU A 9 9.07 -0.63 0.06
N PHE A 10 9.68 -1.65 -0.54
CA PHE A 10 9.61 -3.03 -0.07
C PHE A 10 10.42 -3.29 1.22
N ARG A 11 11.40 -2.44 1.55
CA ARG A 11 12.12 -2.50 2.82
C ARG A 11 11.32 -1.92 3.98
N LEU A 12 10.41 -1.00 3.68
CA LEU A 12 9.67 -0.23 4.67
C LEU A 12 8.32 -0.87 5.02
N TYR A 13 7.67 -1.49 4.05
CA TYR A 13 6.34 -2.08 4.22
C TYR A 13 6.33 -3.56 3.89
N ASP A 14 5.51 -4.31 4.64
CA ASP A 14 5.34 -5.74 4.40
C ASP A 14 4.27 -5.98 3.34
N PHE A 15 4.69 -6.63 2.26
CA PHE A 15 3.87 -6.96 1.09
C PHE A 15 4.03 -8.45 0.81
N GLU A 16 2.92 -9.11 0.47
CA GLU A 16 2.97 -10.51 0.02
C GLU A 16 3.76 -10.64 -1.30
N GLY A 17 4.36 -11.83 -1.54
CA GLY A 17 5.30 -12.05 -2.64
C GLY A 17 4.75 -11.69 -4.02
N ASP A 18 3.55 -12.17 -4.34
CA ASP A 18 2.88 -11.87 -5.62
C ASP A 18 2.53 -10.38 -5.76
N LEU A 19 2.17 -9.74 -4.65
CA LEU A 19 1.87 -8.31 -4.62
C LEU A 19 3.13 -7.47 -4.84
N ARG A 20 4.28 -7.86 -4.26
CA ARG A 20 5.59 -7.23 -4.55
C ARG A 20 5.91 -7.27 -6.03
N LEU A 21 5.70 -8.43 -6.67
CA LEU A 21 5.94 -8.59 -8.10
C LEU A 21 5.03 -7.66 -8.93
N LYS A 22 3.73 -7.62 -8.62
CA LYS A 22 2.77 -6.73 -9.28
C LYS A 22 3.17 -5.26 -9.12
N ILE A 23 3.47 -4.81 -7.89
CA ILE A 23 3.89 -3.43 -7.64
C ILE A 23 5.15 -3.10 -8.46
N ARG A 24 6.14 -4.00 -8.50
CA ARG A 24 7.37 -3.79 -9.29
C ARG A 24 7.05 -3.63 -10.78
N GLN A 25 6.18 -4.48 -11.33
CA GLN A 25 5.77 -4.39 -12.74
C GLN A 25 5.07 -3.06 -13.04
N TYR A 26 4.14 -2.62 -12.17
CA TYR A 26 3.45 -1.35 -12.34
C TYR A 26 4.39 -0.14 -12.24
N LEU A 27 5.32 -0.17 -11.29
CA LEU A 27 6.29 0.91 -11.11
C LEU A 27 7.29 0.98 -12.27
N ASN A 28 7.62 -0.16 -12.88
CA ASN A 28 8.41 -0.19 -14.11
C ASN A 28 7.65 0.41 -15.31
N ALA A 29 6.32 0.27 -15.34
CA ALA A 29 5.48 0.84 -16.39
C ALA A 29 5.18 2.34 -16.17
N ASP A 30 4.94 2.76 -14.93
CA ASP A 30 4.73 4.15 -14.55
C ASP A 30 5.31 4.45 -13.15
N THR A 31 6.49 5.07 -13.14
CA THR A 31 7.18 5.46 -11.91
C THR A 31 6.44 6.55 -11.13
N LYS A 32 5.48 7.26 -11.73
CA LYS A 32 4.65 8.27 -11.04
C LYS A 32 3.68 7.66 -10.03
N LEU A 33 3.52 6.33 -10.03
CA LEU A 33 2.75 5.62 -9.02
C LEU A 33 3.51 5.48 -7.69
N LEU A 34 4.85 5.56 -7.69
CA LEU A 34 5.67 5.37 -6.49
C LEU A 34 5.28 6.31 -5.33
N PRO A 35 5.13 7.63 -5.54
CA PRO A 35 4.72 8.53 -4.47
C PRO A 35 3.30 8.25 -3.97
N LYS A 36 2.38 7.78 -4.84
CA LYS A 36 0.99 7.46 -4.45
C LYS A 36 0.94 6.23 -3.55
N ILE A 37 1.65 5.16 -3.92
CA ILE A 37 1.72 3.93 -3.12
C ILE A 37 2.38 4.21 -1.77
N ASN A 38 3.45 5.00 -1.74
CA ASN A 38 4.09 5.37 -0.48
C ASN A 38 3.22 6.26 0.41
N ALA A 39 2.54 7.25 -0.18
CA ALA A 39 1.59 8.07 0.56
C ALA A 39 0.45 7.23 1.13
N LEU A 40 0.03 6.17 0.43
CA LEU A 40 -0.95 5.20 0.90
C LEU A 40 -0.43 4.37 2.07
N CYS A 41 0.79 3.83 2.00
CA CYS A 41 1.36 3.07 3.10
C CYS A 41 1.62 3.93 4.35
N LEU A 42 2.20 5.13 4.18
CA LEU A 42 2.35 6.14 5.25
C LEU A 42 0.99 6.60 5.79
N GLY A 43 0.02 6.73 4.88
CA GLY A 43 -1.33 7.09 5.20
C GLY A 43 -1.99 6.01 6.03
N ALA A 44 -1.87 4.74 5.65
CA ALA A 44 -2.42 3.62 6.41
C ALA A 44 -1.88 3.61 7.85
N GLU A 45 -0.61 3.96 8.07
CA GLU A 45 -0.02 4.09 9.41
C GLU A 45 -0.68 5.17 10.27
N LYS A 46 -1.22 6.23 9.64
CA LYS A 46 -1.76 7.42 10.32
C LYS A 46 -3.28 7.58 10.22
N PHE A 47 -3.94 6.95 9.26
CA PHE A 47 -5.37 7.12 8.97
C PHE A 47 -6.20 6.12 9.75
N LYS A 48 -6.91 6.64 10.77
CA LYS A 48 -8.11 6.02 11.36
C LYS A 48 -9.43 6.62 10.86
N SER A 49 -9.43 7.58 9.92
CA SER A 49 -10.65 8.39 9.68
C SER A 49 -11.43 8.18 8.38
N GLN A 50 -10.90 7.56 7.31
CA GLN A 50 -11.73 7.13 6.15
C GLN A 50 -11.20 5.86 5.43
N ALA A 51 -10.74 4.88 6.18
CA ALA A 51 -10.59 3.52 5.67
C ALA A 51 -11.84 2.72 6.08
N THR A 52 -12.47 2.04 5.13
CA THR A 52 -13.67 1.24 5.42
C THR A 52 -13.21 -0.06 6.11
N PRO A 53 -13.57 -0.31 7.37
CA PRO A 53 -13.30 -1.60 7.98
C PRO A 53 -14.08 -2.68 7.21
N ILE A 54 -13.39 -3.74 6.82
CA ILE A 54 -14.00 -4.87 6.08
C ILE A 54 -13.95 -6.18 6.86
N TYR A 55 -13.04 -6.30 7.84
CA TYR A 55 -12.92 -7.43 8.77
C TYR A 55 -12.08 -7.03 10.00
N THR A 56 -11.93 -7.92 11.00
CA THR A 56 -11.05 -7.69 12.16
C THR A 56 -9.67 -7.20 11.72
N ASP A 57 -9.32 -6.01 12.20
CA ASP A 57 -8.09 -5.28 11.88
C ASP A 57 -7.80 -5.11 10.38
N THR A 58 -8.78 -5.29 9.50
CA THR A 58 -8.63 -5.27 8.05
C THR A 58 -9.47 -4.15 7.45
N TYR A 59 -8.85 -3.35 6.58
CA TYR A 59 -9.43 -2.12 6.06
C TYR A 59 -9.25 -2.02 4.55
N LEU A 60 -10.25 -1.45 3.89
CA LEU A 60 -10.24 -1.06 2.48
C LEU A 60 -10.08 0.45 2.38
N LEU A 61 -9.07 0.89 1.63
CA LEU A 61 -8.87 2.29 1.29
C LEU A 61 -9.05 2.49 -0.22
N LYS A 62 -9.96 3.38 -0.61
CA LYS A 62 -10.25 3.68 -2.02
C LYS A 62 -9.77 5.09 -2.37
N MET A 63 -8.94 5.20 -3.40
CA MET A 63 -8.35 6.44 -3.89
C MET A 63 -8.46 6.54 -5.41
N GLY A 64 -9.58 7.08 -5.89
CA GLY A 64 -9.87 7.18 -7.31
C GLY A 64 -9.90 5.81 -7.98
N LYS A 65 -8.93 5.55 -8.87
CA LYS A 65 -8.74 4.28 -9.57
C LYS A 65 -7.89 3.26 -8.80
N MET A 66 -7.55 3.51 -7.54
CA MET A 66 -6.78 2.57 -6.72
C MET A 66 -7.60 2.13 -5.52
N SER A 67 -7.53 0.83 -5.20
CA SER A 67 -8.11 0.22 -4.01
C SER A 67 -7.02 -0.56 -3.28
N ILE A 68 -6.93 -0.41 -1.96
CA ILE A 68 -5.95 -1.12 -1.14
C ILE A 68 -6.66 -1.85 0.00
N VAL A 69 -6.38 -3.12 0.15
CA VAL A 69 -6.76 -3.94 1.31
C VAL A 69 -5.54 -4.13 2.19
N TYR A 70 -5.65 -3.77 3.46
CA TYR A 70 -4.55 -3.89 4.41
C TYR A 70 -5.02 -4.34 5.79
N LYS A 71 -4.11 -4.98 6.53
CA LYS A 71 -4.28 -5.31 7.95
C LYS A 71 -3.42 -4.43 8.83
N ASN A 72 -4.00 -3.92 9.90
CA ASN A 72 -3.30 -3.16 10.92
C ASN A 72 -2.83 -4.09 12.04
N PHE A 73 -1.54 -4.05 12.34
CA PHE A 73 -0.93 -4.69 13.50
C PHE A 73 -0.37 -3.58 14.39
N LYS A 74 -0.29 -3.81 15.70
CA LYS A 74 0.03 -2.78 16.72
C LYS A 74 1.18 -1.83 16.32
N ASP A 75 2.20 -2.34 15.66
CA ASP A 75 3.42 -1.64 15.25
C ASP A 75 3.64 -1.60 13.74
N LYS A 76 2.79 -2.24 12.92
CA LYS A 76 3.03 -2.45 11.48
C LYS A 76 1.75 -2.54 10.67
N ILE A 77 1.86 -2.27 9.38
CA ILE A 77 0.77 -2.53 8.44
C ILE A 77 1.22 -3.59 7.45
N LYS A 78 0.37 -4.59 7.26
CA LYS A 78 0.54 -5.59 6.21
C LYS A 78 -0.40 -5.25 5.07
N ILE A 79 0.15 -5.00 3.89
CA ILE A 79 -0.66 -4.79 2.69
C ILE A 79 -1.02 -6.17 2.13
N ILE A 80 -2.32 -6.45 2.06
CA ILE A 80 -2.85 -7.72 1.55
C ILE A 80 -2.96 -7.64 0.03
N GLU A 81 -3.58 -6.58 -0.48
CA GLU A 81 -3.81 -6.45 -1.92
C GLU A 81 -3.91 -4.98 -2.36
N ILE A 82 -3.47 -4.71 -3.60
CA ILE A 82 -3.66 -3.43 -4.28
C ILE A 82 -4.25 -3.70 -5.66
N HIS A 83 -5.38 -3.06 -5.94
CA HIS A 83 -6.02 -3.03 -7.25
C HIS A 83 -5.86 -1.64 -7.85
N ILE A 84 -5.42 -1.57 -9.11
CA ILE A 84 -5.26 -0.33 -9.88
C ILE A 84 -6.06 -0.50 -11.17
N PHE A 85 -7.04 0.39 -11.39
CA PHE A 85 -7.94 0.44 -12.55
C PHE A 85 -7.54 1.53 -13.56
#